data_AF-A0A146FTA6-F1
#
_entry.id   AF-A0A146FTA6-F1
#
_cell.length_a   1.000
_cell.length_b   1.000
_cell.length_c   1.000
_cell.angle_alpha   90.00
_cell.angle_beta   90.00
_cell.angle_gamma   90.00
#
_symmetry.space_group_name_H-M   'P 1'
#
loop_
_entity.id
_entity.type
_entity.pdbx_description
1 polymer ?
#
loop_
_entity_poly.entity_id
_entity_poly.type
_entity_poly.pdbx_seq_one_letter_code
_entity_poly.pdbx_strand_id
1 'polypeptide(L)'
;MTHQAKRRRVGTQPTATVGNGIEGLDGYYSPASKFEQDSWNGFCELDSEPALFNVMLREFGVKGIKIQEVVSLDEEMMAFLK
;
A
#
# COMPACT_ATOMS: atom_id res chain seq x y z
N MET A 1 8.06 -7.06 34.99
CA MET A 1 8.73 -7.42 33.73
C MET A 1 7.67 -7.97 32.79
N THR A 2 7.17 -7.14 31.87
CA THR A 2 6.05 -7.49 30.98
C THR A 2 6.59 -8.00 29.64
N HIS A 3 6.43 -9.29 29.38
CA HIS A 3 6.80 -9.91 28.12
C HIS A 3 5.91 -9.37 26.99
N GLN A 4 6.49 -8.62 26.06
CA GLN A 4 5.84 -8.27 24.80
C GLN A 4 5.69 -9.52 23.95
N ALA A 5 4.45 -9.90 23.64
CA ALA A 5 4.14 -10.98 22.73
C ALA A 5 4.65 -10.62 21.32
N LYS A 6 5.69 -11.33 20.88
CA LYS A 6 6.32 -11.18 19.57
C LYS A 6 5.27 -11.55 18.51
N ARG A 7 4.70 -10.54 17.83
CA ARG A 7 3.78 -10.74 16.70
C ARG A 7 4.50 -11.57 15.64
N ARG A 8 4.10 -12.83 15.51
CA ARG A 8 4.59 -13.79 14.54
C ARG A 8 4.23 -13.27 13.15
N ARG A 9 5.22 -12.85 12.36
CA ARG A 9 5.07 -12.57 10.92
C ARG A 9 4.49 -13.85 10.30
N VAL A 10 3.29 -13.76 9.75
CA VAL A 10 2.67 -14.88 9.02
C VAL A 10 3.57 -15.15 7.82
N GLY A 11 4.11 -16.36 7.81
CA GLY A 11 5.13 -16.77 6.87
C GLY A 11 4.60 -16.96 5.45
N THR A 12 5.56 -16.87 4.54
CA THR A 12 5.56 -17.49 3.22
C THR A 12 4.62 -16.84 2.20
N GLN A 13 5.17 -15.90 1.44
CA GLN A 13 4.67 -15.67 0.09
C GLN A 13 4.70 -17.00 -0.68
N PRO A 14 3.67 -17.33 -1.48
CA PRO A 14 3.76 -18.46 -2.38
C PRO A 14 4.96 -18.22 -3.29
N THR A 15 5.92 -19.14 -3.25
CA THR A 15 7.00 -19.22 -4.23
C THR A 15 6.37 -19.18 -5.62
N ALA A 16 6.57 -18.07 -6.34
CA ALA A 16 6.29 -18.01 -7.76
C ALA A 16 7.15 -19.07 -8.44
N THR A 17 6.53 -20.19 -8.81
CA THR A 17 7.14 -21.19 -9.68
C THR A 17 7.52 -20.46 -10.97
N VAL A 18 8.82 -20.23 -11.18
CA VAL A 18 9.36 -19.66 -12.42
C VAL A 18 9.24 -20.76 -13.49
N GLY A 19 8.04 -20.87 -14.06
CA GLY A 19 7.79 -21.62 -15.28
C GLY A 19 8.15 -20.75 -16.47
N ASN A 20 9.06 -21.23 -17.32
CA ASN A 20 9.35 -20.65 -18.63
C ASN A 20 8.04 -20.55 -19.45
N GLY A 21 7.54 -19.33 -19.64
CA GLY A 21 6.41 -19.06 -20.53
C GLY A 21 6.05 -17.59 -20.50
N ILE A 22 6.29 -16.88 -21.60
CA ILE A 22 5.76 -15.53 -21.83
C ILE A 22 4.28 -15.72 -22.20
N GLU A 23 3.45 -16.06 -21.22
CA GLU A 23 2.00 -16.16 -21.35
C GLU A 23 1.34 -15.16 -20.39
N GLY A 24 0.74 -14.11 -20.96
CA GLY A 24 -0.30 -13.32 -20.29
C GLY A 24 0.12 -12.41 -19.14
N LEU A 25 0.98 -11.40 -19.39
CA LEU A 25 1.16 -10.25 -18.49
C LEU A 25 -0.16 -9.51 -18.15
N ASP A 26 -1.22 -9.72 -18.94
CA ASP A 26 -2.52 -9.08 -18.82
C ASP A 26 -3.24 -9.42 -17.49
N GLY A 27 -2.97 -10.61 -16.92
CA GLY A 27 -3.60 -11.04 -15.67
C GLY A 27 -3.01 -10.40 -14.40
N TYR A 28 -1.72 -10.04 -14.42
CA TYR A 28 -1.01 -9.54 -13.23
C TYR A 28 -1.37 -8.11 -12.84
N TYR A 29 -1.86 -7.32 -13.81
CA TYR A 29 -2.28 -5.93 -13.58
C TYR A 29 -3.80 -5.78 -13.42
N SER A 30 -4.54 -6.88 -13.40
CA SER A 30 -5.99 -6.84 -13.18
C SER A 30 -6.31 -6.47 -11.72
N PRO A 31 -7.35 -5.65 -11.47
CA PRO A 31 -7.78 -5.36 -10.10
C PRO A 31 -8.12 -6.65 -9.36
N ALA A 32 -7.73 -6.74 -8.08
CA ALA A 32 -8.04 -7.88 -7.24
C ALA A 32 -9.56 -8.14 -7.21
N SER A 33 -9.96 -9.40 -7.38
CA SER A 33 -11.35 -9.80 -7.28
C SER A 33 -11.90 -9.56 -5.87
N LYS A 34 -13.22 -9.51 -5.73
CA LYS A 34 -13.87 -9.31 -4.42
C LYS A 34 -13.52 -10.42 -3.43
N PHE A 35 -13.42 -11.67 -3.90
CA PHE A 35 -13.01 -12.79 -3.07
C PHE A 35 -11.57 -12.64 -2.54
N GLU A 36 -10.64 -12.17 -3.38
CA GLU A 36 -9.26 -11.91 -2.98
C GLU A 36 -9.17 -10.76 -1.96
N GLN A 37 -9.94 -9.69 -2.18
CA GLN A 37 -10.03 -8.59 -1.22
C GLN A 37 -10.58 -9.05 0.14
N ASP A 38 -11.68 -9.82 0.13
CA ASP A 38 -12.34 -10.29 1.36
C ASP A 38 -11.52 -11.35 2.11
N SER A 39 -10.70 -12.13 1.40
CA SER A 39 -9.82 -13.15 1.98
C SER A 39 -8.44 -12.63 2.39
N TRP A 40 -8.13 -11.36 2.08
CA TRP A 40 -6.86 -10.74 2.40
C TRP A 40 -6.75 -10.42 3.90
N ASN A 41 -6.09 -11.31 4.64
CA ASN A 41 -5.89 -11.17 6.10
C ASN A 41 -4.61 -10.39 6.48
N GLY A 42 -3.93 -9.78 5.49
CA GLY A 42 -2.60 -9.23 5.66
C GLY A 42 -2.53 -7.71 5.63
N PHE A 43 -1.40 -7.18 6.05
CA PHE A 43 -0.96 -5.85 5.67
C PHE A 43 0.15 -6.01 4.64
N CYS A 44 0.16 -5.16 3.61
CA CYS A 44 1.30 -4.98 2.74
C CYS A 44 2.03 -3.69 3.12
N GLU A 45 3.31 -3.63 2.78
CA GLU A 45 4.04 -2.37 2.75
C GLU A 45 3.63 -1.63 1.48
N LEU A 46 3.42 -0.32 1.61
CA LEU A 46 3.11 0.58 0.50
C LEU A 46 4.24 1.58 0.36
N ASP A 47 4.55 1.91 -0.89
CA ASP A 47 5.49 2.97 -1.17
C ASP A 47 4.96 4.30 -0.62
N SER A 48 5.89 5.13 -0.14
CA SER A 48 5.57 6.43 0.45
C SER A 48 5.26 7.48 -0.62
N GLU A 49 4.28 7.19 -1.48
CA GLU A 49 3.88 8.04 -2.60
C GLU A 49 2.53 8.73 -2.30
N PRO A 50 2.43 10.07 -2.42
CA PRO A 50 1.23 10.83 -2.06
C PRO A 50 -0.06 10.45 -2.80
N ALA A 51 0.00 10.15 -4.11
CA ALA A 51 -1.16 9.74 -4.89
C ALA A 51 -1.76 8.41 -4.40
N LEU A 52 -0.94 7.43 -4.00
CA LEU A 52 -1.42 6.18 -3.38
C LEU A 52 -2.28 6.46 -2.15
N PHE A 53 -1.79 7.30 -1.23
CA PHE A 53 -2.52 7.63 -0.01
C PHE A 53 -3.76 8.49 -0.29
N ASN A 54 -3.70 9.42 -1.24
CA ASN A 54 -4.86 10.21 -1.65
C ASN A 54 -5.98 9.35 -2.21
N VAL A 55 -5.65 8.34 -3.02
CA VAL A 55 -6.63 7.37 -3.52
C VAL A 55 -7.23 6.59 -2.36
N MET A 56 -6.41 6.01 -1.48
CA MET A 56 -6.90 5.24 -0.33
C MET A 56 -7.88 6.04 0.54
N LEU A 57 -7.53 7.28 0.91
CA LEU A 57 -8.40 8.09 1.77
C LEU A 57 -9.72 8.45 1.08
N ARG A 58 -9.70 8.69 -0.23
CA ARG A 58 -10.91 8.91 -1.01
C ARG A 58 -11.79 7.65 -1.05
N GLU A 59 -11.20 6.48 -1.27
CA GLU A 59 -11.94 5.21 -1.25
C GLU A 59 -12.51 4.88 0.14
N PHE A 60 -11.87 5.34 1.21
CA PHE A 60 -12.42 5.29 2.58
C PHE A 60 -13.53 6.32 2.85
N GLY A 61 -13.86 7.17 1.86
CA GLY A 61 -14.92 8.17 1.97
C GLY A 61 -14.49 9.50 2.61
N VAL A 62 -13.19 9.69 2.86
CA VAL A 62 -12.66 10.97 3.37
C VAL A 62 -12.66 12.00 2.25
N LYS A 63 -13.10 13.23 2.56
CA LYS A 63 -13.26 14.32 1.58
C LYS A 63 -12.62 15.61 2.10
N GLY A 64 -12.26 16.49 1.17
CA GLY A 64 -11.75 17.82 1.49
C GLY A 64 -10.33 17.84 2.04
N ILE A 65 -9.56 16.77 1.83
CA ILE A 65 -8.16 16.68 2.24
C ILE A 65 -7.29 16.33 1.03
N LYS A 66 -6.01 16.68 1.12
CA LYS A 66 -4.97 16.32 0.16
C LYS A 66 -3.70 15.95 0.92
N ILE A 67 -3.16 14.78 0.63
CA ILE A 67 -1.82 14.39 1.06
C ILE A 67 -0.82 15.00 0.09
N GLN A 68 0.19 15.66 0.64
CA GLN A 68 1.27 16.30 -0.09
C GLN A 68 2.59 15.92 0.56
N GLU A 69 3.57 15.57 -0.29
CA GLU A 69 4.94 15.36 0.16
C GLU A 69 5.59 16.69 0.54
N VAL A 70 6.37 16.66 1.61
CA VAL A 70 7.17 17.79 2.10
C VAL A 70 8.64 17.39 2.00
N VAL A 71 9.36 18.05 1.11
CA VAL A 71 10.77 17.73 0.83
C VAL A 71 11.72 18.36 1.86
N SER A 72 11.34 19.51 2.42
CA SER A 72 12.10 20.24 3.43
C SER A 72 11.16 20.96 4.39
N LEU A 73 11.66 21.21 5.61
CA LEU A 73 10.93 21.90 6.68
C LEU A 73 11.32 23.37 6.83
N ASP A 74 12.06 23.93 5.87
CA ASP A 74 12.32 25.36 5.82
C ASP A 74 11.03 26.17 5.59
N GLU A 75 11.06 27.43 6.02
CA GLU A 75 9.87 28.29 6.02
C GLU A 75 9.33 28.55 4.61
N GLU A 76 10.23 28.64 3.62
CA GLU A 76 9.87 28.84 2.22
C GLU A 76 9.13 27.64 1.65
N MET A 77 9.63 26.42 1.87
CA MET A 77 9.00 25.18 1.41
C MET A 77 7.69 24.90 2.14
N MET A 78 7.63 25.17 3.45
CA MET A 78 6.42 25.03 4.25
C MET A 78 5.31 26.00 3.81
N ALA A 79 5.66 27.18 3.29
CA ALA A 79 4.67 28.14 2.77
C ALA A 79 3.90 27.64 1.53
N PHE A 80 4.38 26.59 0.84
CA PHE A 80 3.67 25.99 -0.29
C PHE A 80 2.59 24.98 0.11
N LEU A 81 2.50 24.61 1.40
CA LEU A 81 1.42 23.79 1.91
C LEU A 81 0.13 24.62 1.99
N LYS A 82 -0.92 24.17 1.29
CA LYS A 82 -2.21 24.85 1.18
C LYS A 82 -3.33 23.99 1.75
#